data_AF-A0A0D3C4D1-F1
#
_entry.id   AF-A0A0D3C4D1-F1
#
_cell.length_a   1.000
_cell.length_b   1.000
_cell.length_c   1.000
_cell.angle_alpha   90.00
_cell.angle_beta   90.00
_cell.angle_gamma   90.00
#
_symmetry.space_group_name_H-M   'P 1'
#
loop_
_entity.id
_entity.type
_entity.pdbx_description
1 polymer ?
#
loop_
_entity_poly.entity_id
_entity_poly.type
_entity_poly.pdbx_seq_one_letter_code
_entity_poly.pdbx_strand_id
1 'polypeptide(L)'
;MPRTTRRSVKQRLQYIQVIQELQEEIKLLQISNEKLNGEGLDGLSYTELASLETMLKEGFRIVEEQTDKAQQELLLREIVDCDVMGKEWLDENENEDLAYQSLLARRRAAMRNKARELRLSPQDSQKEHSYNHETLMLTIECLKIEKERLRVLNQRMIGKELDGMGYSELLVFSCAIQGGMLKAEEEKKKIKRARQVHGGI
;
A
#
# COMPACT_ATOMS: atom_id res chain seq x y z
N MET A 1 35.67 6.43 32.42
CA MET A 1 34.22 6.61 32.22
C MET A 1 34.00 7.82 31.32
N PRO A 2 33.64 7.67 30.03
CA PRO A 2 33.43 8.81 29.17
C PRO A 2 32.16 9.55 29.62
N ARG A 3 32.31 10.83 29.99
CA ARG A 3 31.20 11.70 30.40
C ARG A 3 30.28 11.93 29.21
N THR A 4 29.12 11.31 29.19
CA THR A 4 28.03 11.67 28.28
C THR A 4 27.56 13.08 28.63
N THR A 5 27.80 14.03 27.74
CA THR A 5 27.40 15.42 27.94
C THR A 5 25.86 15.54 27.92
N ARG A 6 25.28 16.41 28.76
CA ARG A 6 23.83 16.70 28.79
C ARG A 6 23.23 16.98 27.39
N ARG A 7 24.04 17.54 26.49
CA ARG A 7 23.70 17.79 25.08
C ARG A 7 23.49 16.50 24.27
N SER A 8 24.34 15.48 24.43
CA SER A 8 24.21 14.21 23.68
C SER A 8 23.02 13.38 24.16
N VAL A 9 22.70 13.44 25.46
CA VAL A 9 21.48 12.82 26.02
C VAL A 9 20.22 13.48 25.47
N LYS A 10 20.16 14.83 25.45
CA LYS A 10 19.03 15.56 24.88
C LYS A 10 18.80 15.22 23.40
N GLN A 11 19.88 15.16 22.62
CA GLN A 11 19.81 14.83 21.20
C GLN A 11 19.33 13.39 20.96
N ARG A 12 19.79 12.42 21.77
CA ARG A 12 19.29 11.03 21.71
C ARG A 12 17.80 10.93 21.99
N LEU A 13 17.32 11.61 23.03
CA LEU A 13 15.89 11.63 23.37
C LEU A 13 15.05 12.23 22.23
N GLN A 14 15.57 13.28 21.57
CA GLN A 14 14.91 13.86 20.40
C GLN A 14 14.79 12.86 19.24
N TYR A 15 15.84 12.09 18.94
CA TYR A 15 15.75 11.06 17.90
C TYR A 15 14.76 9.94 18.25
N ILE A 16 14.72 9.51 19.50
CA ILE A 16 13.76 8.51 19.97
C ILE A 16 12.33 9.03 19.79
N GLN A 17 12.08 10.29 20.14
CA GLN A 17 10.77 10.92 19.93
C GLN A 17 10.36 10.93 18.45
N VAL A 18 11.27 11.32 17.55
CA VAL A 18 11.01 11.31 16.10
C VAL A 18 10.73 9.90 15.57
N ILE A 19 11.46 8.89 16.08
CA ILE A 19 11.23 7.48 15.71
C ILE A 19 9.82 7.04 16.12
N GLN A 20 9.40 7.38 17.35
CA GLN A 20 8.06 7.03 17.84
C GLN A 20 6.95 7.69 17.02
N GLU A 21 7.10 8.98 16.69
CA GLU A 21 6.15 9.70 15.84
C GLU A 21 6.04 9.06 14.45
N LEU A 22 7.18 8.78 13.81
CA LEU A 22 7.20 8.11 12.50
C LEU A 22 6.57 6.71 12.56
N GLN A 23 6.80 5.96 13.64
CA GLN A 23 6.22 4.62 13.82
C GLN A 23 4.69 4.67 13.92
N GLU A 24 4.12 5.64 14.66
CA GLU A 24 2.67 5.80 14.75
C GLU A 24 2.05 6.27 13.42
N GLU A 25 2.69 7.19 12.70
CA GLU A 25 2.24 7.59 11.38
C GLU A 25 2.25 6.43 10.37
N ILE A 26 3.33 5.63 10.37
CA ILE A 26 3.45 4.42 9.54
C ILE A 26 2.36 3.42 9.89
N LYS A 27 2.07 3.23 11.17
CA LYS A 27 1.01 2.32 11.63
C LYS A 27 -0.36 2.73 11.09
N LEU A 28 -0.67 4.03 11.09
CA LEU A 28 -1.91 4.53 10.48
C LEU A 28 -1.95 4.29 8.97
N LEU A 29 -0.84 4.51 8.28
CA LEU A 29 -0.71 4.23 6.85
C LEU A 29 -0.85 2.73 6.54
N GLN A 30 -0.30 1.84 7.35
CA GLN A 30 -0.45 0.39 7.23
C GLN A 30 -1.91 -0.05 7.38
N ILE A 31 -2.61 0.47 8.40
CA ILE A 31 -4.04 0.20 8.62
C ILE A 31 -4.87 0.68 7.41
N SER A 32 -4.56 1.87 6.89
CA SER A 32 -5.21 2.38 5.68
C SER A 32 -4.92 1.49 4.46
N ASN A 33 -3.67 1.06 4.29
CA ASN A 33 -3.24 0.19 3.20
C ASN A 33 -3.95 -1.16 3.23
N GLU A 34 -4.16 -1.72 4.41
CA GLU A 34 -4.96 -2.94 4.61
C GLU A 34 -6.40 -2.73 4.16
N LYS A 35 -7.08 -1.71 4.70
CA LYS A 35 -8.48 -1.41 4.38
C LYS A 35 -8.69 -1.19 2.88
N LEU A 36 -7.81 -0.42 2.23
CA LEU A 36 -7.86 -0.17 0.78
C LEU A 36 -7.68 -1.46 -0.04
N ASN A 37 -6.98 -2.47 0.49
CA ASN A 37 -6.83 -3.79 -0.15
C ASN A 37 -7.88 -4.81 0.36
N GLY A 38 -8.91 -4.33 1.06
CA GLY A 38 -10.03 -5.12 1.58
C GLY A 38 -9.68 -6.03 2.76
N GLU A 39 -8.58 -5.76 3.46
CA GLU A 39 -8.18 -6.46 4.68
C GLU A 39 -8.54 -5.65 5.94
N GLY A 40 -8.77 -6.33 7.06
CA GLY A 40 -9.05 -5.66 8.34
C GLY A 40 -10.33 -4.81 8.33
N LEU A 41 -11.32 -5.25 7.55
CA LEU A 41 -12.62 -4.59 7.43
C LEU A 41 -13.59 -4.97 8.56
N ASP A 42 -13.29 -6.05 9.30
CA ASP A 42 -14.08 -6.52 10.43
C ASP A 42 -14.24 -5.41 11.48
N GLY A 43 -15.47 -5.20 11.92
CA GLY A 43 -15.79 -4.18 12.93
C GLY A 43 -15.96 -2.76 12.41
N LEU A 44 -15.74 -2.49 11.11
CA LEU A 44 -16.12 -1.22 10.50
C LEU A 44 -17.64 -1.08 10.42
N SER A 45 -18.12 0.14 10.65
CA SER A 45 -19.53 0.48 10.46
C SER A 45 -19.92 0.46 8.98
N TYR A 46 -21.23 0.33 8.72
CA TYR A 46 -21.77 0.41 7.36
C TYR A 46 -21.35 1.70 6.63
N THR A 47 -21.32 2.83 7.35
CA THR A 47 -20.93 4.14 6.80
C THR A 47 -19.44 4.20 6.47
N GLU A 48 -18.57 3.64 7.32
CA GLU A 48 -17.14 3.57 7.03
C GLU A 48 -16.85 2.70 5.79
N LEU A 49 -17.52 1.55 5.68
CA LEU A 49 -17.40 0.69 4.50
C LEU A 49 -17.93 1.37 3.23
N ALA A 50 -19.04 2.12 3.32
CA ALA A 50 -19.58 2.86 2.19
C ALA A 50 -18.63 3.98 1.72
N SER A 51 -18.01 4.70 2.65
CA SER A 51 -16.99 5.70 2.34
C SER A 51 -15.76 5.07 1.69
N LEU A 52 -15.28 3.94 2.21
CA LEU A 52 -14.17 3.19 1.62
C LEU A 52 -14.48 2.73 0.19
N GLU A 53 -15.63 2.10 -0.01
CA GLU A 53 -16.09 1.65 -1.33
C GLU A 53 -16.19 2.82 -2.31
N THR A 54 -16.68 3.99 -1.87
CA THR A 54 -16.78 5.18 -2.72
C THR A 54 -15.40 5.68 -3.15
N MET A 55 -14.43 5.74 -2.23
CA MET A 55 -13.05 6.11 -2.57
C MET A 55 -12.42 5.13 -3.55
N LEU A 56 -12.64 3.82 -3.35
CA LEU A 56 -12.10 2.79 -4.23
C LEU A 56 -12.78 2.80 -5.61
N LYS A 57 -14.10 3.06 -5.70
CA LYS A 57 -14.81 3.21 -6.98
C LYS A 57 -14.27 4.36 -7.81
N GLU A 58 -14.04 5.51 -7.16
CA GLU A 58 -13.46 6.66 -7.86
C GLU A 58 -12.01 6.36 -8.26
N GLY A 59 -11.23 5.74 -7.37
CA GLY A 59 -9.88 5.29 -7.69
C GLY A 59 -9.83 4.34 -8.88
N PHE A 60 -10.74 3.37 -8.93
CA PHE A 60 -10.87 2.40 -10.01
C PHE A 60 -11.17 3.10 -11.33
N ARG A 61 -12.17 4.00 -11.35
CA ARG A 61 -12.53 4.80 -12.53
C ARG A 61 -11.34 5.58 -13.09
N ILE A 62 -10.56 6.22 -12.22
CA ILE A 62 -9.37 7.00 -12.64
C ILE A 62 -8.27 6.07 -13.16
N VAL A 63 -8.01 4.95 -12.47
CA VAL A 63 -6.98 3.99 -12.90
C VAL A 63 -7.36 3.34 -14.23
N GLU A 64 -8.62 3.00 -14.47
CA GLU A 64 -9.09 2.51 -15.77
C GLU A 64 -8.83 3.54 -16.88
N GLU A 65 -9.21 4.80 -16.66
CA GLU A 65 -8.97 5.87 -17.65
C GLU A 65 -7.48 6.04 -17.97
N GLN A 66 -6.60 5.94 -16.97
CA GLN A 66 -5.15 5.99 -17.18
C GLN A 66 -4.60 4.71 -17.84
N THR A 67 -5.19 3.55 -17.54
CA THR A 67 -4.83 2.27 -18.15
C THR A 67 -5.14 2.29 -19.64
N ASP A 68 -6.30 2.80 -20.03
CA ASP A 68 -6.69 2.93 -21.45
C ASP A 68 -5.73 3.86 -22.21
N LYS A 69 -5.34 4.99 -21.60
CA LYS A 69 -4.34 5.90 -22.18
C LYS A 69 -2.98 5.22 -22.34
N ALA A 70 -2.50 4.57 -21.29
CA ALA A 70 -1.23 3.85 -21.33
C ALA A 70 -1.24 2.70 -22.35
N GLN A 71 -2.38 2.03 -22.54
CA GLN A 71 -2.54 0.99 -23.56
C GLN A 71 -2.44 1.58 -24.96
N GLN A 72 -3.06 2.73 -25.23
CA GLN A 72 -2.95 3.39 -26.53
C GLN A 72 -1.51 3.80 -26.85
N GLU A 73 -0.80 4.35 -25.85
CA GLU A 73 0.61 4.70 -25.99
C GLU A 73 1.50 3.47 -26.22
N LEU A 74 1.21 2.37 -25.51
CA LEU A 74 1.91 1.09 -25.68
C LEU A 74 1.71 0.54 -27.09
N LEU A 75 0.47 0.47 -27.57
CA LEU A 75 0.14 -0.04 -28.92
C LEU A 75 0.82 0.78 -30.02
N LEU A 76 0.87 2.11 -29.89
CA LEU A 76 1.58 2.97 -30.84
C LEU A 76 3.08 2.67 -30.90
N ARG A 77 3.68 2.40 -29.74
CA ARG A 77 5.09 2.02 -29.65
C ARG A 77 5.34 0.63 -30.22
N GLU A 78 4.47 -0.33 -29.92
CA GLU A 78 4.56 -1.71 -30.41
C GLU A 78 4.48 -1.80 -31.93
N ILE A 79 3.73 -0.92 -32.60
CA ILE A 79 3.73 -0.87 -34.08
C ILE A 79 5.14 -0.62 -34.62
N VAL A 80 5.87 0.33 -34.03
CA VAL A 80 7.25 0.67 -34.45
C VAL A 80 8.22 -0.44 -34.04
N ASP A 81 8.12 -0.94 -32.81
CA ASP A 81 9.02 -1.95 -32.28
C ASP A 81 8.83 -3.31 -32.99
N CYS A 82 7.62 -3.62 -33.46
CA CYS A 82 7.32 -4.85 -34.21
C CYS A 82 8.09 -4.91 -35.54
N ASP A 83 8.19 -3.78 -36.25
CA ASP A 83 8.91 -3.71 -37.53
C ASP A 83 10.42 -3.96 -37.36
N VAL A 84 10.97 -3.64 -36.18
CA VAL A 84 12.41 -3.76 -35.89
C VAL A 84 12.75 -5.09 -35.22
N MET A 85 11.97 -5.49 -34.21
CA MET A 85 12.28 -6.60 -33.30
C MET A 85 11.46 -7.86 -33.59
N GLY A 86 10.35 -7.73 -34.34
CA GLY A 86 9.41 -8.80 -34.61
C GLY A 86 8.38 -9.00 -33.49
N LYS A 87 7.24 -9.60 -33.86
CA LYS A 87 6.10 -9.80 -32.95
C LYS A 87 6.42 -10.74 -31.77
N GLU A 88 7.19 -11.80 -32.01
CA GLU A 88 7.54 -12.77 -30.95
C GLU A 88 8.27 -12.11 -29.78
N TRP A 89 9.17 -11.15 -30.07
CA TRP A 89 9.90 -10.41 -29.05
C TRP A 89 8.98 -9.49 -28.24
N LEU A 90 7.99 -8.85 -28.89
CA LEU A 90 7.00 -8.01 -28.21
C LEU A 90 6.13 -8.82 -27.25
N ASP A 91 5.59 -9.94 -27.73
CA ASP A 91 4.75 -10.83 -26.94
C ASP A 91 5.54 -11.36 -25.71
N GLU A 92 6.82 -11.69 -25.85
CA GLU A 92 7.68 -12.10 -24.74
C GLU A 92 7.93 -10.96 -23.74
N ASN A 93 8.27 -9.76 -24.23
CA ASN A 93 8.54 -8.60 -23.39
C ASN A 93 7.30 -8.13 -22.59
N GLU A 94 6.11 -8.12 -23.19
CA GLU A 94 4.86 -7.81 -22.48
C GLU A 94 4.59 -8.84 -21.37
N ASN A 95 4.75 -10.13 -21.67
CA ASN A 95 4.58 -11.20 -20.70
C ASN A 95 5.57 -11.09 -19.53
N GLU A 96 6.83 -10.74 -19.81
CA GLU A 96 7.84 -10.52 -18.77
C GLU A 96 7.50 -9.33 -17.86
N ASP A 97 7.08 -8.20 -18.43
CA ASP A 97 6.68 -7.03 -17.64
C ASP A 97 5.45 -7.33 -16.77
N LEU A 98 4.42 -7.98 -17.33
CA LEU A 98 3.24 -8.39 -16.57
C LEU A 98 3.60 -9.38 -15.44
N ALA A 99 4.49 -10.34 -15.70
CA ALA A 99 4.98 -11.27 -14.70
C ALA A 99 5.76 -10.55 -13.59
N TYR A 100 6.60 -9.57 -13.96
CA TYR A 100 7.34 -8.74 -13.02
C TYR A 100 6.41 -7.92 -12.12
N GLN A 101 5.42 -7.23 -12.69
CA GLN A 101 4.44 -6.46 -11.92
C GLN A 101 3.58 -7.35 -11.02
N SER A 102 3.23 -8.55 -11.48
CA SER A 102 2.54 -9.56 -10.68
C SER A 102 3.39 -10.03 -9.48
N LEU A 103 4.69 -10.25 -9.67
CA LEU A 103 5.62 -10.57 -8.59
C LEU A 103 5.70 -9.44 -7.56
N LEU A 104 5.80 -8.18 -8.01
CA LEU A 104 5.81 -7.03 -7.13
C LEU A 104 4.50 -6.91 -6.34
N ALA A 105 3.35 -7.18 -6.96
CA ALA A 105 2.05 -7.20 -6.27
C ALA A 105 2.01 -8.22 -5.13
N ARG A 106 2.51 -9.44 -5.38
CA ARG A 106 2.62 -10.49 -4.35
C ARG A 106 3.54 -10.07 -3.22
N ARG A 107 4.68 -9.44 -3.52
CA ARG A 107 5.59 -8.90 -2.50
C ARG A 107 4.93 -7.80 -1.66
N ARG A 108 4.18 -6.89 -2.29
CA ARG A 108 3.39 -5.87 -1.58
C ARG A 108 2.36 -6.50 -0.63
N ALA A 109 1.66 -7.54 -1.08
CA ALA A 109 0.71 -8.28 -0.24
C ALA A 109 1.40 -8.98 0.94
N ALA A 110 2.52 -9.67 0.71
CA ALA A 110 3.28 -10.32 1.77
C ALA A 110 3.80 -9.32 2.81
N MET A 111 4.29 -8.16 2.37
CA MET A 111 4.72 -7.06 3.25
C MET A 111 3.57 -6.54 4.11
N ARG A 112 2.38 -6.32 3.53
CA ARG A 112 1.18 -5.95 4.29
C ARG A 112 0.83 -6.99 5.35
N ASN A 113 0.76 -8.25 4.97
CA ASN A 113 0.39 -9.33 5.89
C ASN A 113 1.37 -9.41 7.06
N LYS A 114 2.67 -9.34 6.78
CA LYS A 114 3.71 -9.30 7.81
C LYS A 114 3.58 -8.08 8.72
N ALA A 115 3.29 -6.91 8.17
CA ALA A 115 3.07 -5.70 8.96
C ALA A 115 1.84 -5.85 9.89
N ARG A 116 0.76 -6.46 9.40
CA ARG A 116 -0.43 -6.78 10.19
C ARG A 116 -0.11 -7.75 11.32
N GLU A 117 0.56 -8.86 11.03
CA GLU A 117 0.99 -9.86 12.02
C GLU A 117 1.83 -9.23 13.14
N LEU A 118 2.81 -8.40 12.78
CA LEU A 118 3.65 -7.70 13.76
C LEU A 118 2.86 -6.75 14.66
N ARG A 119 1.77 -6.16 14.19
CA ARG A 119 0.89 -5.30 15.00
C ARG A 119 -0.05 -6.08 15.91
N LEU A 120 -0.42 -7.30 15.53
CA LEU A 120 -1.33 -8.16 16.30
C LEU A 120 -0.59 -9.09 17.28
N SER A 121 0.69 -9.35 17.06
CA SER A 121 1.52 -10.16 17.96
C SER A 121 1.66 -9.48 19.33
N PRO A 122 1.55 -10.23 20.45
CA PRO A 122 1.97 -9.76 21.77
C PRO A 122 3.43 -9.27 21.68
N GLN A 123 3.69 -8.05 22.17
CA GLN A 123 5.04 -7.48 22.17
C GLN A 123 5.92 -8.12 23.25
N ASP A 124 6.42 -9.32 23.01
CA ASP A 124 7.54 -9.88 23.77
C ASP A 124 8.85 -9.45 23.13
N SER A 125 9.17 -8.17 23.25
CA SER A 125 10.53 -7.60 23.23
C SER A 125 10.40 -6.12 22.94
N GLN A 126 10.60 -5.30 23.98
CA GLN A 126 11.23 -4.01 23.76
C GLN A 126 12.51 -4.29 22.99
N LYS A 127 12.52 -4.04 21.66
CA LYS A 127 13.77 -4.02 20.91
C LYS A 127 14.64 -2.99 21.62
N GLU A 128 15.68 -3.46 22.29
CA GLU A 128 16.77 -2.61 22.75
C GLU A 128 17.27 -1.85 21.52
N HIS A 129 16.81 -0.62 21.37
CA HIS A 129 17.39 0.27 20.39
C HIS A 129 18.85 0.42 20.83
N SER A 130 19.77 -0.05 20.01
CA SER A 130 21.17 0.34 20.16
C SER A 130 21.18 1.87 20.18
N TYR A 131 21.49 2.45 21.34
CA TYR A 131 21.41 3.89 21.60
C TYR A 131 22.53 4.68 20.89
N ASN A 132 23.17 4.09 19.88
CA ASN A 132 24.18 4.77 19.08
C ASN A 132 23.52 5.76 18.11
N HIS A 133 24.14 6.93 17.98
CA HIS A 133 23.65 8.02 17.16
C HIS A 133 23.45 7.64 15.69
N GLU A 134 24.43 6.94 15.09
CA GLU A 134 24.37 6.50 13.69
C GLU A 134 23.20 5.55 13.44
N THR A 135 22.99 4.58 14.34
CA THR A 135 21.87 3.63 14.26
C THR A 135 20.52 4.35 14.35
N LEU A 136 20.40 5.36 15.22
CA LEU A 136 19.18 6.17 15.33
C LEU A 136 18.91 6.96 14.06
N MET A 137 19.94 7.57 13.44
CA MET A 137 19.77 8.30 12.19
C MET A 137 19.34 7.38 11.04
N LEU A 138 20.01 6.24 10.87
CA LEU A 138 19.64 5.24 9.86
C LEU A 138 18.22 4.73 10.07
N THR A 139 17.81 4.53 11.33
CA THR A 139 16.43 4.14 11.66
C THR A 139 15.43 5.19 11.20
N ILE A 140 15.70 6.48 11.49
CA ILE A 140 14.83 7.58 11.05
C ILE A 140 14.72 7.65 9.54
N GLU A 141 15.83 7.49 8.82
CA GLU A 141 15.85 7.51 7.35
C GLU A 141 15.02 6.36 6.76
N CYS A 142 15.23 5.13 7.25
CA CYS A 142 14.44 3.96 6.84
C CYS A 142 12.94 4.17 7.11
N LEU A 143 12.57 4.73 8.27
CA LEU A 143 11.18 5.02 8.60
C LEU A 143 10.58 6.09 7.69
N LYS A 144 11.34 7.14 7.34
CA LYS A 144 10.87 8.15 6.38
C LYS A 144 10.60 7.55 5.00
N ILE A 145 11.49 6.69 4.52
CA ILE A 145 11.32 5.98 3.24
C ILE A 145 10.07 5.10 3.29
N GLU A 146 9.89 4.32 4.36
CA GLU A 146 8.72 3.43 4.50
C GLU A 146 7.41 4.21 4.61
N LYS A 147 7.39 5.31 5.37
CA LYS A 147 6.25 6.22 5.46
C LYS A 147 5.86 6.71 4.07
N GLU A 148 6.82 7.19 3.29
CA GLU A 148 6.56 7.70 1.95
C GLU A 148 6.09 6.59 0.99
N ARG A 149 6.73 5.42 1.03
CA ARG A 149 6.32 4.25 0.25
C ARG A 149 4.87 3.87 0.52
N LEU A 150 4.46 3.78 1.78
CA LEU A 150 3.07 3.44 2.14
C LEU A 150 2.09 4.56 1.77
N ARG A 151 2.49 5.82 1.93
CA ARG A 151 1.68 6.98 1.53
C ARG A 151 1.35 6.92 0.04
N VAL A 152 2.37 6.77 -0.82
CA VAL A 152 2.20 6.64 -2.28
C VAL A 152 1.32 5.44 -2.62
N LEU A 153 1.57 4.27 -2.02
CA LEU A 153 0.74 3.08 -2.26
C LEU A 153 -0.73 3.31 -1.91
N ASN A 154 -1.02 4.03 -0.82
CA ASN A 154 -2.39 4.37 -0.45
C ASN A 154 -3.03 5.37 -1.42
N GLN A 155 -2.27 6.36 -1.90
CA GLN A 155 -2.75 7.32 -2.90
C GLN A 155 -3.10 6.63 -4.22
N ARG A 156 -2.27 5.68 -4.67
CA ARG A 156 -2.52 4.92 -5.91
C ARG A 156 -3.80 4.08 -5.85
N MET A 157 -4.10 3.50 -4.69
CA MET A 157 -5.36 2.75 -4.49
C MET A 157 -6.62 3.62 -4.60
N ILE A 158 -6.49 4.95 -4.53
CA ILE A 158 -7.58 5.91 -4.70
C ILE A 158 -7.40 6.77 -5.96
N GLY A 159 -6.64 6.29 -6.94
CA GLY A 159 -6.49 6.93 -8.25
C GLY A 159 -5.60 8.18 -8.26
N LYS A 160 -4.71 8.33 -7.29
CA LYS A 160 -3.77 9.46 -7.20
C LYS A 160 -2.33 8.99 -7.34
N GLU A 161 -1.44 9.89 -7.76
CA GLU A 161 0.00 9.61 -7.91
C GLU A 161 0.29 8.43 -8.86
N LEU A 162 -0.41 8.45 -9.99
CA LEU A 162 -0.29 7.48 -11.07
C LEU A 162 0.74 7.89 -12.13
N ASP A 163 1.29 9.11 -12.05
CA ASP A 163 2.23 9.65 -13.03
C ASP A 163 3.47 8.75 -13.14
N GLY A 164 3.83 8.42 -14.39
CA GLY A 164 4.98 7.56 -14.71
C GLY A 164 4.75 6.05 -14.54
N MET A 165 3.54 5.61 -14.18
CA MET A 165 3.20 4.19 -14.16
C MET A 165 2.93 3.68 -15.58
N GLY A 166 3.50 2.53 -15.92
CA GLY A 166 3.23 1.85 -17.20
C GLY A 166 1.92 1.06 -17.20
N TYR A 167 1.52 0.58 -18.38
CA TYR A 167 0.28 -0.19 -18.59
C TYR A 167 0.15 -1.38 -17.63
N SER A 168 1.15 -2.26 -17.57
CA SER A 168 1.12 -3.45 -16.69
C SER A 168 1.04 -3.09 -15.20
N GLU A 169 1.69 -1.99 -14.79
CA GLU A 169 1.65 -1.53 -13.40
C GLU A 169 0.24 -1.02 -13.05
N LEU A 170 -0.35 -0.20 -13.91
CA LEU A 170 -1.72 0.30 -13.78
C LEU A 170 -2.75 -0.85 -13.75
N LEU A 171 -2.59 -1.83 -14.64
CA LEU A 171 -3.45 -3.02 -14.70
C LEU A 171 -3.43 -3.80 -13.38
N VAL A 172 -2.25 -4.01 -12.80
CA VAL A 172 -2.10 -4.68 -11.50
C VAL A 172 -2.75 -3.89 -10.38
N PHE A 173 -2.67 -2.56 -10.39
CA PHE A 173 -3.37 -1.72 -9.42
C PHE A 173 -4.88 -1.75 -9.61
N SER A 174 -5.37 -1.75 -10.85
CA SER A 174 -6.80 -1.89 -11.18
C SER A 174 -7.38 -3.16 -10.54
N CYS A 175 -6.72 -4.30 -10.72
CA CYS A 175 -7.08 -5.57 -10.07
C CYS A 175 -7.09 -5.49 -8.54
N ALA A 176 -6.11 -4.81 -7.94
CA ALA A 176 -6.03 -4.66 -6.48
C ALA A 176 -7.18 -3.80 -5.93
N ILE A 177 -7.50 -2.69 -6.60
CA ILE A 177 -8.60 -1.79 -6.23
C ILE A 177 -9.94 -2.54 -6.33
N GLN A 178 -10.16 -3.26 -7.44
CA GLN A 178 -11.35 -4.06 -7.64
C GLN A 178 -11.50 -5.12 -6.54
N GLY A 179 -10.41 -5.80 -6.16
CA GLY A 179 -10.40 -6.74 -5.03
C GLY A 179 -10.80 -6.09 -3.71
N GLY A 180 -10.30 -4.88 -3.43
CA GLY A 180 -10.69 -4.09 -2.26
C GLY A 180 -12.19 -3.73 -2.26
N MET A 181 -12.72 -3.32 -3.42
CA MET A 181 -14.14 -2.99 -3.59
C MET A 181 -15.05 -4.18 -3.31
N LEU A 182 -14.72 -5.35 -3.88
CA LEU A 182 -15.50 -6.57 -3.71
C LEU A 182 -15.60 -6.97 -2.24
N LYS A 183 -14.46 -6.99 -1.52
CA LYS A 183 -14.43 -7.30 -0.10
C LYS A 183 -15.21 -6.28 0.75
N ALA A 184 -15.12 -4.99 0.44
CA ALA A 184 -15.90 -3.96 1.13
C ALA A 184 -17.42 -4.15 0.93
N GLU A 185 -17.86 -4.49 -0.27
CA GLU A 185 -19.27 -4.76 -0.56
C GLU A 185 -19.75 -6.06 0.11
N GLU A 186 -18.91 -7.09 0.17
CA GLU A 186 -19.20 -8.33 0.91
C GLU A 186 -19.43 -8.07 2.40
N GLU A 187 -18.57 -7.28 3.05
CA GLU A 187 -18.75 -6.89 4.45
C GLU A 187 -20.02 -6.09 4.68
N LYS A 188 -20.33 -5.14 3.80
CA LYS A 188 -21.61 -4.40 3.86
C LYS A 188 -22.81 -5.32 3.78
N LYS A 189 -22.77 -6.34 2.90
CA LYS A 189 -23.82 -7.35 2.79
C LYS A 189 -23.94 -8.21 4.06
N LYS A 190 -22.84 -8.51 4.75
CA LYS A 190 -22.88 -9.19 6.07
C LYS A 190 -23.62 -8.36 7.10
N ILE A 191 -23.31 -7.06 7.21
CA ILE A 191 -23.99 -6.13 8.13
C ILE A 191 -25.49 -6.04 7.82
N LYS A 192 -25.87 -5.88 6.53
CA LYS A 192 -27.28 -5.84 6.12
C LYS A 192 -28.05 -7.09 6.54
N ARG A 193 -27.47 -8.27 6.30
CA ARG A 193 -28.06 -9.56 6.70
C ARG A 193 -28.20 -9.68 8.21
N ALA A 194 -27.18 -9.29 8.97
CA ALA A 194 -27.25 -9.29 10.43
C ALA A 194 -28.40 -8.41 10.95
N ARG A 195 -28.59 -7.21 10.37
CA ARG A 195 -29.71 -6.32 10.73
C ARG A 195 -31.08 -6.91 10.41
N GLN A 196 -31.22 -7.63 9.31
CA GLN A 196 -32.48 -8.28 8.94
C GLN A 196 -32.83 -9.43 9.89
N VAL A 197 -31.84 -10.18 10.36
CA VAL A 197 -32.03 -11.27 11.34
C VAL A 197 -32.39 -10.73 12.73
N HIS A 198 -31.79 -9.60 13.15
CA HIS A 198 -32.01 -9.02 14.48
C HIS A 198 -33.15 -7.99 14.53
N GLY A 199 -33.64 -7.52 13.38
CA GLY A 199 -34.72 -6.53 13.24
C GLY A 199 -36.10 -7.12 12.98
N GLY A 200 -36.23 -8.46 12.95
CA GLY A 200 -37.52 -9.13 12.88
C GLY A 200 -38.14 -9.28 14.27
N ILE A 201 -39.01 -8.33 14.64
CA ILE A 201 -40.15 -8.55 15.56
C ILE A 201 -41.39 -8.60 14.68
#